data_AF-A0A951WLT0-F1
#
_entry.id   AF-A0A951WLT0-F1
#
_cell.length_a   1.000
_cell.length_b   1.000
_cell.length_c   1.000
_cell.angle_alpha   90.00
_cell.angle_beta   90.00
_cell.angle_gamma   90.00
#
_symmetry.space_group_name_H-M   'P 1'
#
loop_
_entity.id
_entity.type
_entity.pdbx_description
1 polymer ?
#
loop_
_entity_poly.entity_id
_entity_poly.type
_entity_poly.pdbx_seq_one_letter_code
_entity_poly.pdbx_strand_id
1 'polypeptide(L)'
;MPRVFIKFLFCVLVLLLLGGCSKKQDESQASSPTAMSGRVVFRYQDARSDDRGMGHYIYPVPLQDKKTGIFDMQNFTVRDLGDMVEFQVEFVRPIDRETVDGQFFQKGWAYQIVDIYIDTNRVKGEGLRRALPGRNLEFREEEAWDKVVVLTPSSSRDIDQYFAENSEYRDFYEMRRSIIAPDDVYAGTYTLTARVRKSDVGTPQESWGYQVCVLGFDRDNIGRNGLYNMEVGTFASSKAFGGGTDYEGNTNVIDILSPSKEAQYQVLSQYRSNPGPDQNVLAILPMIYSKGKQNPPQNRSSSMNREPVDILVEPRYLKPVE
;
A
#
# COMPACT_ATOMS: atom_id res chain seq x y z
N MET A 1 18.08 -80.42 40.90
CA MET A 1 17.26 -80.98 42.01
C MET A 1 16.28 -79.91 42.47
N PRO A 2 15.03 -80.29 42.81
CA PRO A 2 13.86 -79.41 42.83
C PRO A 2 13.52 -78.91 44.25
N ARG A 3 12.62 -77.90 44.34
CA ARG A 3 11.65 -77.58 45.41
C ARG A 3 11.32 -76.07 45.31
N VAL A 4 10.25 -75.66 44.62
CA VAL A 4 8.86 -75.59 45.12
C VAL A 4 8.79 -75.10 46.57
N PHE A 5 8.40 -73.84 46.77
CA PHE A 5 7.48 -73.44 47.84
C PHE A 5 6.71 -72.17 47.44
N ILE A 6 5.43 -72.40 47.17
CA ILE A 6 4.33 -71.44 47.09
C ILE A 6 4.09 -70.87 48.50
N LYS A 7 3.80 -69.56 48.64
CA LYS A 7 2.98 -69.01 49.75
C LYS A 7 2.43 -67.60 49.44
N PHE A 8 1.09 -67.49 49.51
CA PHE A 8 0.21 -66.32 49.70
C PHE A 8 0.18 -65.22 48.61
N LEU A 9 -0.87 -64.99 47.81
CA LEU A 9 -2.33 -64.85 48.03
C LEU A 9 -2.73 -63.62 48.88
N PHE A 10 -3.02 -62.49 48.24
CA PHE A 10 -4.33 -61.79 48.21
C PHE A 10 -4.19 -60.42 47.48
N CYS A 11 -4.91 -60.24 46.36
CA CYS A 11 -5.98 -59.23 46.10
C CYS A 11 -5.57 -57.76 46.32
N VAL A 12 -5.78 -56.84 45.38
CA VAL A 12 -7.09 -56.34 44.87
C VAL A 12 -6.82 -55.71 43.49
N LEU A 13 -7.46 -56.16 42.39
CA LEU A 13 -8.67 -55.57 41.74
C LEU A 13 -8.42 -54.12 41.28
N VAL A 14 -8.59 -53.66 40.03
CA VAL A 14 -9.73 -53.72 39.08
C VAL A 14 -9.14 -53.23 37.72
N LEU A 15 -9.20 -53.98 36.60
CA LEU A 15 -10.19 -53.85 35.49
C LEU A 15 -10.33 -52.39 34.96
N LEU A 16 -10.11 -52.03 33.69
CA LEU A 16 -10.78 -52.52 32.47
C LEU A 16 -10.11 -51.97 31.18
N LEU A 17 -9.96 -52.90 30.24
CA LEU A 17 -10.28 -52.83 28.81
C LEU A 17 -9.81 -51.64 27.93
N LEU A 18 -8.86 -52.03 27.07
CA LEU A 18 -8.66 -51.55 25.72
C LEU A 18 -9.99 -51.54 24.93
N GLY A 19 -10.45 -50.34 24.59
CA GLY A 19 -11.44 -50.10 23.55
C GLY A 19 -10.89 -49.02 22.63
N GLY A 20 -10.43 -49.42 21.44
CA GLY A 20 -9.97 -48.50 20.42
C GLY A 20 -11.10 -47.58 19.98
N CYS A 21 -10.87 -46.27 20.12
CA CYS A 21 -11.67 -45.23 19.51
C CYS A 21 -10.75 -44.42 18.60
N SER A 22 -10.87 -44.62 17.29
CA SER A 22 -10.29 -43.77 16.26
C SER A 22 -10.72 -42.33 16.49
N LYS A 23 -9.78 -41.47 16.90
CA LYS A 23 -10.00 -40.01 16.85
C LYS A 23 -9.86 -39.57 15.40
N LYS A 24 -10.98 -39.26 14.76
CA LYS A 24 -11.04 -38.38 13.59
C LYS A 24 -10.34 -37.08 13.97
N GLN A 25 -9.26 -36.73 13.28
CA GLN A 25 -8.74 -35.38 13.29
C GLN A 25 -9.73 -34.53 12.50
N ASP A 26 -10.37 -33.59 13.17
CA ASP A 26 -11.08 -32.49 12.51
C ASP A 26 -10.02 -31.66 11.79
N GLU A 27 -9.96 -31.81 10.47
CA GLU A 27 -9.35 -30.83 9.59
C GLU A 27 -10.18 -29.56 9.71
N SER A 28 -9.66 -28.57 10.46
CA SER A 28 -10.18 -27.21 10.43
C SER A 28 -10.06 -26.71 9.00
N GLN A 29 -11.19 -26.71 8.27
CA GLN A 29 -11.28 -26.06 6.98
C GLN A 29 -10.90 -24.60 7.17
N ALA A 30 -9.73 -24.22 6.66
CA ALA A 30 -9.40 -22.83 6.40
C ALA A 30 -10.45 -22.31 5.41
N SER A 31 -11.43 -21.56 5.93
CA SER A 31 -12.39 -20.86 5.11
C SER A 31 -11.60 -19.89 4.22
N SER A 32 -11.49 -20.23 2.94
CA SER A 32 -11.09 -19.25 1.93
C SER A 32 -12.06 -18.06 2.04
N PRO A 33 -11.59 -16.81 1.99
CA PRO A 33 -12.48 -15.66 2.08
C PRO A 33 -13.52 -15.79 0.96
N THR A 34 -14.77 -15.98 1.32
CA THR A 34 -15.89 -15.98 0.37
C THR A 34 -15.80 -14.67 -0.41
N ALA A 35 -15.65 -14.77 -1.73
CA ALA A 35 -15.73 -13.61 -2.59
C ALA A 35 -17.13 -13.00 -2.42
N MET A 36 -17.21 -11.92 -1.64
CA MET A 36 -18.43 -11.14 -1.51
C MET A 36 -18.75 -10.60 -2.90
N SER A 37 -19.93 -10.91 -3.43
CA SER A 37 -20.39 -10.42 -4.74
C SER A 37 -20.72 -8.93 -4.64
N GLY A 38 -19.69 -8.08 -4.64
CA GLY A 38 -19.80 -6.63 -4.64
C GLY A 38 -19.90 -6.03 -6.04
N ARG A 39 -20.62 -4.91 -6.15
CA ARG A 39 -20.70 -4.12 -7.39
C ARG A 39 -19.38 -3.36 -7.58
N VAL A 40 -18.71 -3.56 -8.71
CA VAL A 40 -17.54 -2.74 -9.09
C VAL A 40 -18.01 -1.31 -9.33
N VAL A 41 -17.40 -0.34 -8.65
CA VAL A 41 -17.72 1.09 -8.77
C VAL A 41 -16.60 1.88 -9.41
N PHE A 42 -15.37 1.37 -9.34
CA PHE A 42 -14.22 1.92 -10.02
C PHE A 42 -13.26 0.80 -10.40
N ARG A 43 -12.65 0.90 -11.58
CA ARG A 43 -11.56 0.04 -12.00
C ARG A 43 -10.60 0.84 -12.87
N TYR A 44 -9.32 0.66 -12.66
CA TYR A 44 -8.27 1.23 -13.49
C TYR A 44 -7.18 0.18 -13.71
N GLN A 45 -6.74 0.08 -14.97
CA GLN A 45 -5.60 -0.73 -15.34
C GLN A 45 -4.38 0.18 -15.38
N ASP A 46 -3.40 -0.14 -14.55
CA ASP A 46 -2.15 0.61 -14.49
C ASP A 46 -1.23 0.26 -15.66
N ALA A 47 -0.24 1.12 -15.90
CA ALA A 47 0.87 0.74 -16.76
C ALA A 47 1.65 -0.43 -16.13
N ARG A 48 2.51 -1.06 -16.93
CA ARG A 48 3.35 -2.17 -16.46
C ARG A 48 4.79 -1.79 -16.57
N SER A 49 5.60 -2.36 -15.68
CA SER A 49 7.05 -2.14 -15.63
C SER A 49 7.42 -0.67 -15.41
N ASP A 50 6.60 0.03 -14.63
CA ASP A 50 6.83 1.42 -14.20
C ASP A 50 7.16 1.60 -12.73
N ASP A 51 7.34 0.50 -12.00
CA ASP A 51 7.89 0.36 -10.63
C ASP A 51 9.34 0.89 -10.43
N ARG A 52 9.66 2.01 -11.07
CA ARG A 52 10.95 2.71 -11.08
C ARG A 52 10.80 4.19 -10.74
N GLY A 53 9.71 4.57 -10.08
CA GLY A 53 9.39 5.95 -9.71
C GLY A 53 9.46 6.86 -10.93
N MET A 54 10.41 7.81 -10.93
CA MET A 54 10.64 8.70 -12.08
C MET A 54 11.43 8.07 -13.25
N GLY A 55 11.41 6.74 -13.36
CA GLY A 55 11.94 5.96 -14.48
C GLY A 55 13.34 5.37 -14.31
N HIS A 56 13.99 5.66 -13.19
CA HIS A 56 15.36 5.21 -12.93
C HIS A 56 15.65 4.81 -11.49
N TYR A 57 14.63 4.64 -10.65
CA TYR A 57 14.85 4.10 -9.31
C TYR A 57 15.42 2.68 -9.36
N ILE A 58 16.30 2.42 -8.41
CA ILE A 58 17.02 1.17 -8.27
C ILE A 58 16.50 0.49 -7.01
N TYR A 59 16.08 -0.77 -7.18
CA TYR A 59 15.61 -1.59 -6.07
C TYR A 59 16.65 -1.75 -4.95
N PRO A 60 16.23 -1.91 -3.69
CA PRO A 60 17.13 -2.27 -2.60
C PRO A 60 17.93 -3.54 -2.93
N VAL A 61 19.16 -3.62 -2.41
CA VAL A 61 20.08 -4.73 -2.70
C VAL A 61 19.45 -6.11 -2.42
N PRO A 62 18.72 -6.34 -1.31
CA PRO A 62 18.07 -7.62 -1.02
C PRO A 62 16.87 -7.96 -1.90
N LEU A 63 16.38 -7.00 -2.70
CA LEU A 63 15.20 -7.15 -3.56
C LEU A 63 15.56 -7.18 -5.05
N GLN A 64 16.85 -7.26 -5.39
CA GLN A 64 17.30 -7.29 -6.79
C GLN A 64 16.81 -8.51 -7.58
N ASP A 65 16.53 -9.63 -6.92
CA ASP A 65 15.90 -10.83 -7.48
C ASP A 65 14.39 -10.67 -7.70
N LYS A 66 13.78 -9.63 -7.13
CA LYS A 66 12.33 -9.35 -7.17
C LYS A 66 11.97 -8.10 -7.98
N LYS A 67 12.97 -7.43 -8.58
CA LYS A 67 12.84 -6.19 -9.37
C LYS A 67 12.00 -6.29 -10.64
N THR A 68 11.51 -7.48 -10.94
CA THR A 68 10.51 -7.73 -11.99
C THR A 68 9.11 -7.67 -11.37
N GLY A 69 8.76 -6.54 -10.77
CA GLY A 69 7.37 -6.22 -10.44
C GLY A 69 6.84 -6.60 -9.06
N ILE A 70 7.68 -6.72 -8.01
CA ILE A 70 7.15 -6.84 -6.65
C ILE A 70 6.46 -5.56 -6.15
N PHE A 71 6.75 -4.41 -6.76
CA PHE A 71 6.07 -3.13 -6.50
C PHE A 71 5.29 -2.61 -7.74
N ASP A 72 5.25 -3.36 -8.83
CA ASP A 72 4.57 -3.03 -10.11
C ASP A 72 3.09 -3.39 -9.98
N MET A 73 2.27 -2.37 -9.75
CA MET A 73 0.83 -2.49 -9.76
C MET A 73 0.37 -2.77 -11.19
N GLN A 74 -0.78 -3.46 -11.32
CA GLN A 74 -1.36 -3.77 -12.62
C GLN A 74 -2.83 -3.37 -12.67
N ASN A 75 -3.56 -3.56 -11.57
CA ASN A 75 -4.97 -3.18 -11.51
C ASN A 75 -5.32 -2.60 -10.14
N PHE A 76 -6.15 -1.57 -10.16
CA PHE A 76 -6.86 -1.08 -8.97
C PHE A 76 -8.36 -1.23 -9.19
N THR A 77 -9.06 -1.79 -8.19
CA THR A 77 -10.51 -1.98 -8.22
C THR A 77 -11.13 -1.55 -6.90
N VAL A 78 -12.24 -0.80 -6.98
CA VAL A 78 -13.09 -0.46 -5.84
C VAL A 78 -14.44 -1.14 -6.01
N ARG A 79 -14.91 -1.82 -4.96
CA ARG A 79 -16.22 -2.48 -4.93
C ARG A 79 -17.06 -1.97 -3.78
N ASP A 80 -18.34 -1.77 -4.08
CA ASP A 80 -19.37 -1.54 -3.08
C ASP A 80 -19.92 -2.90 -2.62
N LEU A 81 -19.71 -3.23 -1.34
CA LEU A 81 -20.15 -4.46 -0.69
C LEU A 81 -21.40 -4.27 0.18
N GLY A 82 -22.16 -3.18 0.01
CA GLY A 82 -23.27 -2.85 0.91
C GLY A 82 -22.82 -1.88 2.01
N ASP A 83 -22.47 -2.36 3.19
CA ASP A 83 -22.02 -1.50 4.31
C ASP A 83 -20.50 -1.26 4.30
N MET A 84 -19.77 -2.01 3.48
CA MET A 84 -18.33 -1.92 3.32
C MET A 84 -17.97 -1.48 1.89
N VAL A 85 -16.79 -0.89 1.77
CA VAL A 85 -16.09 -0.64 0.51
C VAL A 85 -14.84 -1.50 0.50
N GLU A 86 -14.65 -2.25 -0.58
CA GLU A 86 -13.46 -3.05 -0.82
C GLU A 86 -12.54 -2.33 -1.79
N PHE A 87 -11.27 -2.19 -1.40
CA PHE A 87 -10.20 -1.64 -2.21
C PHE A 87 -9.20 -2.75 -2.52
N GLN A 88 -9.03 -3.07 -3.79
CA GLN A 88 -8.15 -4.15 -4.25
C GLN A 88 -7.07 -3.61 -5.17
N VAL A 89 -5.82 -3.95 -4.86
CA VAL A 89 -4.62 -3.59 -5.62
C VAL A 89 -3.96 -4.89 -6.04
N GLU A 90 -3.82 -5.09 -7.34
CA GLU A 90 -3.21 -6.28 -7.95
C GLU A 90 -1.81 -5.93 -8.48
N PHE A 91 -0.84 -6.79 -8.22
CA PHE A 91 0.56 -6.64 -8.63
C PHE A 91 0.93 -7.66 -9.70
N VAL A 92 1.94 -7.32 -10.50
CA VAL A 92 2.46 -8.19 -11.56
C VAL A 92 3.12 -9.45 -10.99
N ARG A 93 3.81 -9.34 -9.85
CA ARG A 93 4.50 -10.46 -9.18
C ARG A 93 3.70 -10.95 -7.96
N PRO A 94 3.82 -12.24 -7.58
CA PRO A 94 3.27 -12.69 -6.32
C PRO A 94 3.81 -11.90 -5.12
N ILE A 95 2.92 -11.63 -4.16
CA ILE A 95 3.23 -10.98 -2.90
C ILE A 95 3.92 -11.99 -1.97
N ASP A 96 5.05 -11.58 -1.41
CA ASP A 96 5.79 -12.35 -0.42
C ASP A 96 5.07 -12.24 0.94
N ARG A 97 4.69 -13.40 1.49
CA ARG A 97 3.78 -13.54 2.64
C ARG A 97 4.45 -14.23 3.84
N GLU A 98 3.83 -14.05 5.01
CA GLU A 98 4.15 -14.72 6.28
C GLU A 98 5.51 -14.36 6.91
N THR A 99 6.59 -14.97 6.44
CA THR A 99 7.93 -14.80 7.01
C THR A 99 8.93 -14.52 5.90
N VAL A 100 9.56 -13.36 6.00
CA VAL A 100 10.61 -12.94 5.08
C VAL A 100 11.84 -12.61 5.91
N ASP A 101 13.00 -13.17 5.54
CA ASP A 101 14.27 -13.00 6.25
C ASP A 101 14.20 -13.27 7.77
N GLY A 102 13.32 -14.20 8.18
CA GLY A 102 13.12 -14.58 9.58
C GLY A 102 12.16 -13.68 10.38
N GLN A 103 11.59 -12.65 9.75
CA GLN A 103 10.63 -11.75 10.36
C GLN A 103 9.20 -12.14 10.01
N PHE A 104 8.33 -12.27 11.02
CA PHE A 104 6.90 -12.50 10.83
C PHE A 104 6.15 -11.18 10.59
N PHE A 105 5.30 -11.17 9.56
CA PHE A 105 4.46 -10.02 9.21
C PHE A 105 3.01 -10.29 9.59
N GLN A 106 2.55 -9.64 10.66
CA GLN A 106 1.25 -9.90 11.29
C GLN A 106 0.06 -9.75 10.32
N LYS A 107 0.12 -8.75 9.43
CA LYS A 107 -0.91 -8.53 8.41
C LYS A 107 -0.73 -9.39 7.16
N GLY A 108 0.33 -10.19 7.10
CA GLY A 108 0.49 -11.28 6.14
C GLY A 108 1.38 -10.99 4.94
N TRP A 109 1.94 -9.79 4.75
CA TRP A 109 2.89 -9.48 3.67
C TRP A 109 4.04 -8.58 4.13
N ALA A 110 5.15 -8.59 3.38
CA ALA A 110 6.41 -8.02 3.84
C ALA A 110 6.73 -6.61 3.35
N TYR A 111 6.57 -6.34 2.04
CA TYR A 111 7.33 -5.26 1.42
C TYR A 111 6.52 -4.05 0.98
N GLN A 112 5.28 -4.22 0.54
CA GLN A 112 4.51 -3.11 -0.05
C GLN A 112 3.85 -2.28 1.04
N ILE A 113 3.92 -0.96 0.92
CA ILE A 113 2.89 -0.07 1.46
C ILE A 113 2.08 0.45 0.28
N VAL A 114 0.77 0.48 0.42
CA VAL A 114 -0.12 1.09 -0.56
C VAL A 114 -0.96 2.16 0.10
N ASP A 115 -0.82 3.39 -0.37
CA ASP A 115 -1.70 4.49 -0.02
C ASP A 115 -2.74 4.66 -1.11
N ILE A 116 -4.02 4.71 -0.75
CA ILE A 116 -5.13 4.97 -1.68
C ILE A 116 -5.74 6.30 -1.27
N TYR A 117 -5.31 7.38 -1.92
CA TYR A 117 -5.85 8.72 -1.72
C TYR A 117 -7.18 8.85 -2.47
N ILE A 118 -8.16 9.46 -1.81
CA ILE A 118 -9.53 9.56 -2.28
C ILE A 118 -9.98 11.02 -2.17
N ASP A 119 -10.31 11.61 -3.32
CA ASP A 119 -11.09 12.83 -3.40
C ASP A 119 -12.57 12.44 -3.48
N THR A 120 -13.34 12.76 -2.46
CA THR A 120 -14.74 12.33 -2.33
C THR A 120 -15.74 13.39 -2.80
N ASN A 121 -15.34 14.66 -2.87
CA ASN A 121 -16.22 15.79 -3.16
C ASN A 121 -15.88 16.51 -4.48
N ARG A 122 -14.65 16.41 -4.97
CA ARG A 122 -14.10 17.14 -6.12
C ARG A 122 -14.27 18.66 -6.01
N VAL A 123 -14.16 19.19 -4.80
CA VAL A 123 -14.33 20.61 -4.50
C VAL A 123 -12.96 21.27 -4.34
N LYS A 124 -12.69 22.25 -5.21
CA LYS A 124 -11.43 23.01 -5.16
C LYS A 124 -11.25 23.66 -3.78
N GLY A 125 -10.07 23.44 -3.20
CA GLY A 125 -9.67 24.05 -1.93
C GLY A 125 -10.21 23.35 -0.69
N GLU A 126 -11.04 22.31 -0.86
CA GLU A 126 -11.39 21.37 0.21
C GLU A 126 -10.45 20.16 0.17
N GLY A 127 -10.26 19.50 1.31
CA GLY A 127 -9.34 18.38 1.44
C GLY A 127 -7.89 18.76 1.76
N LEU A 128 -7.02 17.76 1.75
CA LEU A 128 -5.62 17.84 2.11
C LEU A 128 -4.74 17.79 0.85
N ARG A 129 -3.74 18.67 0.79
CA ARG A 129 -2.86 18.77 -0.38
C ARG A 129 -1.56 18.01 -0.26
N ARG A 130 -0.97 17.93 0.94
CA ARG A 130 0.25 17.15 1.15
C ARG A 130 -0.12 15.67 1.25
N ALA A 131 0.66 14.80 0.62
CA ALA A 131 0.58 13.37 0.85
C ALA A 131 1.04 13.03 2.28
N LEU A 132 0.88 11.77 2.68
CA LEU A 132 1.35 11.28 3.98
C LEU A 132 2.86 11.51 4.18
N PRO A 133 3.34 11.61 5.43
CA PRO A 133 4.76 11.80 5.73
C PRO A 133 5.64 10.77 5.02
N GLY A 134 6.79 11.22 4.51
CA GLY A 134 7.72 10.38 3.77
C GLY A 134 7.33 10.05 2.34
N ARG A 135 6.19 10.50 1.81
CA ARG A 135 5.84 10.32 0.38
C ARG A 135 6.50 11.39 -0.49
N ASN A 136 6.77 12.57 0.07
CA ASN A 136 7.34 13.75 -0.58
C ASN A 136 6.56 14.14 -1.86
N LEU A 137 5.22 14.19 -1.73
CA LEU A 137 4.30 14.49 -2.82
C LEU A 137 3.21 15.47 -2.36
N GLU A 138 2.63 16.17 -3.34
CA GLU A 138 1.46 17.01 -3.17
C GLU A 138 0.38 16.65 -4.20
N PHE A 139 -0.83 17.13 -3.95
CA PHE A 139 -1.96 17.11 -4.86
C PHE A 139 -2.32 18.53 -5.28
N ARG A 140 -2.96 18.65 -6.45
CA ARG A 140 -3.53 19.92 -6.92
C ARG A 140 -4.61 20.40 -5.95
N GLU A 141 -4.83 21.70 -5.89
CA GLU A 141 -5.88 22.28 -5.05
C GLU A 141 -7.28 21.82 -5.48
N GLU A 142 -7.45 21.55 -6.77
CA GLU A 142 -8.68 21.04 -7.38
C GLU A 142 -8.87 19.53 -7.21
N GLU A 143 -7.86 18.82 -6.71
CA GLU A 143 -7.79 17.36 -6.63
C GLU A 143 -7.23 16.91 -5.27
N ALA A 144 -7.41 17.75 -4.25
CA ALA A 144 -6.98 17.45 -2.90
C ALA A 144 -7.78 16.27 -2.33
N TRP A 145 -7.16 15.50 -1.45
CA TRP A 145 -7.76 14.26 -0.95
C TRP A 145 -8.49 14.48 0.37
N ASP A 146 -9.64 13.83 0.53
CA ASP A 146 -10.44 13.87 1.74
C ASP A 146 -10.11 12.71 2.68
N LYS A 147 -9.78 11.55 2.10
CA LYS A 147 -9.49 10.29 2.80
C LYS A 147 -8.28 9.59 2.18
N VAL A 148 -7.56 8.83 3.00
CA VAL A 148 -6.51 7.92 2.53
C VAL A 148 -6.64 6.57 3.23
N VAL A 149 -6.70 5.49 2.46
CA VAL A 149 -6.65 4.12 2.97
C VAL A 149 -5.22 3.61 2.88
N VAL A 150 -4.64 3.19 4.01
CA VAL A 150 -3.24 2.77 4.08
C VAL A 150 -3.14 1.27 4.31
N LEU A 151 -2.77 0.54 3.28
CA LEU A 151 -2.42 -0.88 3.37
C LEU A 151 -0.93 -0.96 3.69
N THR A 152 -0.61 -1.29 4.93
CA THR A 152 0.77 -1.40 5.43
C THR A 152 0.94 -2.69 6.25
N PRO A 153 2.12 -3.32 6.26
CA PRO A 153 2.43 -4.42 7.18
C PRO A 153 2.32 -4.04 8.67
N SER A 154 2.43 -2.74 9.01
CA SER A 154 2.27 -2.23 10.36
C SER A 154 0.81 -2.30 10.86
N SER A 155 0.62 -2.39 12.18
CA SER A 155 -0.72 -2.39 12.76
C SER A 155 -1.39 -1.01 12.63
N SER A 156 -2.72 -0.96 12.69
CA SER A 156 -3.48 0.31 12.77
C SER A 156 -3.02 1.15 13.97
N ARG A 157 -2.76 0.50 15.11
CA ARG A 157 -2.20 1.12 16.32
C ARG A 157 -0.84 1.79 16.07
N ASP A 158 0.04 1.18 15.29
CA ASP A 158 1.37 1.74 15.00
C ASP A 158 1.27 3.02 14.15
N ILE A 159 0.25 3.09 13.27
CA ILE A 159 -0.06 4.29 12.49
C ILE A 159 -0.66 5.37 13.40
N ASP A 160 -1.63 5.02 14.24
CA ASP A 160 -2.24 5.97 15.19
C ASP A 160 -1.19 6.54 16.16
N GLN A 161 -0.31 5.68 16.68
CA GLN A 161 0.76 6.08 17.60
C GLN A 161 1.72 7.06 16.91
N TYR A 162 2.14 6.78 15.67
CA TYR A 162 3.01 7.67 14.91
C TYR A 162 2.43 9.09 14.82
N PHE A 163 1.15 9.21 14.45
CA PHE A 163 0.49 10.52 14.35
C PHE A 163 0.25 11.19 15.70
N ALA A 164 0.04 10.42 16.76
CA ALA A 164 -0.08 10.95 18.12
C ALA A 164 1.25 11.54 18.62
N GLU A 165 2.35 10.83 18.40
CA GLU A 165 3.71 11.22 18.82
C GLU A 165 4.26 12.42 18.02
N ASN A 166 3.76 12.64 16.81
CA ASN A 166 4.16 13.74 15.92
C ASN A 166 3.05 14.82 15.79
N SER A 167 2.14 14.90 16.77
CA SER A 167 0.97 15.80 16.72
C SER A 167 1.30 17.28 16.91
N GLU A 168 2.54 17.62 17.27
CA GLU A 168 3.05 18.98 17.30
C GLU A 168 3.16 19.60 15.90
N TYR A 169 3.25 18.78 14.85
CA TYR A 169 3.16 19.24 13.47
C TYR A 169 1.69 19.41 13.10
N ARG A 170 1.28 20.67 12.89
CA ARG A 170 -0.11 21.02 12.56
C ARG A 170 -0.68 20.17 11.41
N ASP A 171 0.07 20.02 10.33
CA ASP A 171 -0.40 19.27 9.16
C ASP A 171 -0.67 17.79 9.51
N PHE A 172 0.11 17.19 10.41
CA PHE A 172 -0.10 15.80 10.84
C PHE A 172 -1.32 15.68 11.74
N TYR A 173 -1.50 16.66 12.64
CA TYR A 173 -2.69 16.76 13.48
C TYR A 173 -3.99 16.89 12.65
N GLU A 174 -3.93 17.60 11.52
CA GLU A 174 -5.05 17.74 10.58
C GLU A 174 -5.30 16.44 9.80
N MET A 175 -4.23 15.84 9.25
CA MET A 175 -4.31 14.60 8.46
C MET A 175 -4.92 13.42 9.21
N ARG A 176 -4.67 13.28 10.51
CA ARG A 176 -5.05 12.08 11.29
C ARG A 176 -6.53 11.70 11.21
N ARG A 177 -7.44 12.66 10.92
CA ARG A 177 -8.89 12.42 10.79
C ARG A 177 -9.30 11.83 9.43
N SER A 178 -8.39 11.91 8.47
CA SER A 178 -8.58 11.46 7.09
C SER A 178 -7.89 10.13 6.80
N ILE A 179 -7.08 9.64 7.74
CA ILE A 179 -6.35 8.38 7.60
C ILE A 179 -7.22 7.21 8.04
N ILE A 180 -7.24 6.18 7.22
CA ILE A 180 -7.90 4.91 7.49
C ILE A 180 -6.83 3.82 7.37
N ALA A 181 -6.41 3.27 8.50
CA ALA A 181 -5.53 2.10 8.55
C ALA A 181 -6.39 0.87 8.89
N PRO A 182 -6.94 0.15 7.90
CA PRO A 182 -7.87 -0.94 8.15
C PRO A 182 -7.21 -2.13 8.85
N ASP A 183 -7.99 -2.82 9.68
CA ASP A 183 -7.65 -4.11 10.27
C ASP A 183 -8.12 -5.28 9.39
N ASP A 184 -9.23 -5.12 8.65
CA ASP A 184 -9.73 -6.09 7.66
C ASP A 184 -8.94 -5.93 6.36
N VAL A 185 -7.72 -6.47 6.35
CA VAL A 185 -6.79 -6.47 5.21
C VAL A 185 -6.31 -7.89 4.98
N TYR A 186 -6.23 -8.29 3.72
CA TYR A 186 -5.73 -9.60 3.34
C TYR A 186 -4.79 -9.54 2.13
N ALA A 187 -3.74 -10.35 2.17
CA ALA A 187 -2.84 -10.59 1.06
C ALA A 187 -3.20 -11.90 0.36
N GLY A 188 -3.74 -11.80 -0.85
CA GLY A 188 -3.83 -12.91 -1.80
C GLY A 188 -2.50 -13.17 -2.49
N THR A 189 -2.48 -14.07 -3.48
CA THR A 189 -1.24 -14.36 -4.22
C THR A 189 -0.68 -13.14 -4.94
N TYR A 190 -1.53 -12.36 -5.60
CA TYR A 190 -1.16 -11.17 -6.36
C TYR A 190 -1.82 -9.89 -5.87
N THR A 191 -2.71 -10.00 -4.88
CA THR A 191 -3.62 -8.91 -4.52
C THR A 191 -3.48 -8.52 -3.06
N LEU A 192 -3.32 -7.23 -2.79
CA LEU A 192 -3.62 -6.67 -1.48
C LEU A 192 -5.06 -6.17 -1.51
N THR A 193 -5.82 -6.46 -0.45
CA THR A 193 -7.21 -6.00 -0.38
C THR A 193 -7.53 -5.51 1.02
N ALA A 194 -8.16 -4.34 1.09
CA ALA A 194 -8.68 -3.75 2.30
C ALA A 194 -10.19 -3.60 2.23
N ARG A 195 -10.87 -3.88 3.34
CA ARG A 195 -12.30 -3.61 3.50
C ARG A 195 -12.50 -2.55 4.56
N VAL A 196 -13.23 -1.50 4.19
CA VAL A 196 -13.44 -0.31 5.02
C VAL A 196 -14.93 -0.05 5.16
N ARG A 197 -15.40 0.31 6.35
CA ARG A 197 -16.81 0.69 6.55
C ARG A 197 -17.12 1.97 5.79
N LYS A 198 -18.32 2.02 5.18
CA LYS A 198 -18.83 3.27 4.57
C LYS A 198 -18.98 4.41 5.57
N SER A 199 -19.12 4.13 6.86
CA SER A 199 -19.09 5.16 7.92
C SER A 199 -17.75 5.90 8.00
N ASP A 200 -16.66 5.24 7.60
CA ASP A 200 -15.30 5.73 7.80
C ASP A 200 -14.79 6.43 6.53
N VAL A 201 -15.08 5.84 5.35
CA VAL A 201 -14.64 6.34 4.04
C VAL A 201 -15.71 7.08 3.23
N GLY A 202 -16.99 6.88 3.54
CA GLY A 202 -18.12 7.35 2.75
C GLY A 202 -18.67 6.30 1.77
N THR A 203 -19.69 6.69 1.00
CA THR A 203 -20.27 5.83 -0.05
C THR A 203 -19.70 6.21 -1.41
N PRO A 204 -18.99 5.30 -2.11
CA PRO A 204 -18.37 5.60 -3.40
C PRO A 204 -19.37 6.19 -4.40
N GLN A 205 -19.02 7.35 -4.97
CA GLN A 205 -19.77 8.01 -6.03
C GLN A 205 -18.95 7.98 -7.33
N GLU A 206 -19.61 8.14 -8.48
CA GLU A 206 -18.92 8.26 -9.77
C GLU A 206 -18.03 9.52 -9.87
N SER A 207 -18.25 10.48 -8.99
CA SER A 207 -17.45 11.71 -8.87
C SER A 207 -16.17 11.53 -8.06
N TRP A 208 -16.00 10.41 -7.36
CA TRP A 208 -14.78 10.17 -6.57
C TRP A 208 -13.57 10.07 -7.48
N GLY A 209 -12.48 10.70 -7.04
CA GLY A 209 -11.15 10.59 -7.62
C GLY A 209 -10.29 9.68 -6.77
N TYR A 210 -9.42 8.90 -7.41
CA TYR A 210 -8.48 8.02 -6.75
C TYR A 210 -7.07 8.24 -7.27
N GLN A 211 -6.10 8.17 -6.37
CA GLN A 211 -4.70 7.99 -6.72
C GLN A 211 -4.10 6.98 -5.75
N VAL A 212 -3.34 6.02 -6.29
CA VAL A 212 -2.72 4.96 -5.51
C VAL A 212 -1.22 5.17 -5.58
N CYS A 213 -0.55 5.10 -4.44
CA CYS A 213 0.91 5.14 -4.37
C CYS A 213 1.42 3.83 -3.77
N VAL A 214 2.38 3.19 -4.43
CA VAL A 214 3.08 2.01 -3.91
C VAL A 214 4.47 2.42 -3.41
N LEU A 215 4.81 1.98 -2.21
CA LEU A 215 6.12 2.21 -1.58
C LEU A 215 6.70 0.90 -1.04
N GLY A 216 7.99 0.90 -0.74
CA GLY A 216 8.61 -0.14 0.08
C GLY A 216 8.37 0.09 1.58
N PHE A 217 8.36 -0.97 2.37
CA PHE A 217 8.19 -0.96 3.81
C PHE A 217 9.53 -1.08 4.55
N ASP A 218 9.79 -0.19 5.48
CA ASP A 218 10.86 -0.24 6.48
C ASP A 218 10.27 0.05 7.87
N ARG A 219 10.28 -0.97 8.74
CA ARG A 219 9.74 -0.86 10.11
C ARG A 219 10.43 0.22 10.94
N ASP A 220 11.70 0.51 10.65
CA ASP A 220 12.50 1.42 11.47
C ASP A 220 12.37 2.88 11.04
N ASN A 221 11.74 3.16 9.88
CA ASN A 221 11.57 4.52 9.40
C ASN A 221 10.34 5.21 10.00
N ILE A 222 10.47 5.59 11.27
CA ILE A 222 9.43 6.27 12.07
C ILE A 222 9.76 7.74 12.35
N GLY A 223 10.69 8.34 11.59
CA GLY A 223 11.06 9.73 11.74
C GLY A 223 9.98 10.70 11.25
N ARG A 224 10.20 12.01 11.44
CA ARG A 224 9.27 13.06 10.98
C ARG A 224 8.92 12.95 9.49
N ASN A 225 9.88 12.53 8.65
CA ASN A 225 9.64 12.29 7.23
C ASN A 225 9.60 10.80 6.86
N GLY A 226 9.22 9.95 7.81
CA GLY A 226 9.06 8.52 7.62
C GLY A 226 7.71 8.07 8.14
N LEU A 227 6.95 7.34 7.33
CA LEU A 227 5.76 6.60 7.79
C LEU A 227 5.93 5.14 7.37
N TYR A 228 6.91 4.50 8.01
CA TYR A 228 7.35 3.13 7.78
C TYR A 228 7.77 2.82 6.34
N ASN A 229 8.02 3.84 5.50
CA ASN A 229 8.41 3.62 4.12
C ASN A 229 9.93 3.48 3.99
N MET A 230 10.38 2.69 3.02
CA MET A 230 11.74 2.80 2.52
C MET A 230 11.95 4.19 1.89
N GLU A 231 13.15 4.72 2.04
CA GLU A 231 13.57 5.95 1.36
C GLU A 231 14.15 5.63 -0.02
N VAL A 232 14.25 6.66 -0.86
CA VAL A 232 14.96 6.60 -2.14
C VAL A 232 16.15 7.56 -2.07
N GLY A 233 17.32 7.02 -1.72
CA GLY A 233 18.57 7.77 -1.63
C GLY A 233 19.32 7.83 -2.96
N THR A 234 20.52 8.41 -2.94
CA THR A 234 21.42 8.43 -4.10
C THR A 234 21.78 7.02 -4.55
N PHE A 235 22.07 6.12 -3.59
CA PHE A 235 22.45 4.73 -3.85
C PHE A 235 21.49 3.77 -3.17
N ALA A 236 21.21 2.64 -3.83
CA ALA A 236 20.42 1.57 -3.23
C ALA A 236 21.19 0.92 -2.08
N SER A 237 20.49 0.59 -1.00
CA SER A 237 21.06 -0.05 0.20
C SER A 237 20.25 -1.30 0.58
N SER A 238 20.50 -1.85 1.77
CA SER A 238 19.66 -2.92 2.31
C SER A 238 18.26 -2.47 2.73
N LYS A 239 18.06 -1.16 2.96
CA LYS A 239 16.80 -0.58 3.47
C LYS A 239 16.26 0.58 2.64
N ALA A 240 16.92 0.93 1.55
CA ALA A 240 16.52 2.05 0.70
C ALA A 240 16.65 1.70 -0.78
N PHE A 241 15.76 2.27 -1.58
CA PHE A 241 15.92 2.36 -3.02
C PHE A 241 17.03 3.36 -3.35
N GLY A 242 17.57 3.27 -4.57
CA GLY A 242 18.56 4.19 -5.11
C GLY A 242 18.05 4.98 -6.31
N GLY A 243 18.87 5.91 -6.81
CA GLY A 243 18.56 6.73 -7.97
C GLY A 243 17.78 8.00 -7.66
N GLY A 244 17.60 8.33 -6.38
CA GLY A 244 17.08 9.62 -5.93
C GLY A 244 18.19 10.54 -5.46
N THR A 245 17.99 11.16 -4.30
CA THR A 245 18.97 12.02 -3.64
C THR A 245 18.86 11.83 -2.14
N ASP A 246 19.92 12.14 -1.40
CA ASP A 246 19.92 12.06 0.08
C ASP A 246 19.30 13.33 0.73
N TYR A 247 18.56 14.10 -0.06
CA TYR A 247 17.74 15.24 0.39
C TYR A 247 16.24 14.86 0.35
N GLU A 248 15.39 15.61 1.04
CA GLU A 248 13.97 15.24 1.25
C GLU A 248 13.00 15.66 0.12
N GLY A 249 13.49 16.01 -1.06
CA GLY A 249 12.63 16.57 -2.13
C GLY A 249 12.14 15.54 -3.15
N ASN A 250 12.89 14.46 -3.40
CA ASN A 250 12.43 13.40 -4.29
C ASN A 250 11.36 12.56 -3.61
N THR A 251 10.46 12.00 -4.42
CA THR A 251 9.44 11.08 -3.90
C THR A 251 10.07 9.74 -3.48
N ASN A 252 9.53 9.16 -2.41
CA ASN A 252 9.81 7.77 -2.04
C ASN A 252 8.81 6.77 -2.65
N VAL A 253 7.89 7.27 -3.49
CA VAL A 253 6.90 6.44 -4.20
C VAL A 253 7.56 5.76 -5.39
N ILE A 254 7.32 4.46 -5.50
CA ILE A 254 7.92 3.57 -6.50
C ILE A 254 6.99 3.40 -7.70
N ASP A 255 5.68 3.44 -7.44
CA ASP A 255 4.64 3.29 -8.45
C ASP A 255 3.40 4.13 -8.13
N ILE A 256 2.72 4.66 -9.13
CA ILE A 256 1.43 5.36 -9.00
C ILE A 256 0.43 4.85 -10.04
N LEU A 257 -0.88 5.03 -9.81
CA LEU A 257 -1.81 4.81 -10.92
C LEU A 257 -1.50 5.78 -12.05
N SER A 258 -1.21 5.21 -13.21
CA SER A 258 -0.80 5.97 -14.37
C SER A 258 -1.27 5.30 -15.67
N PRO A 259 -1.66 6.10 -16.68
CA PRO A 259 -2.03 5.57 -17.99
C PRO A 259 -0.84 5.02 -18.80
N SER A 260 0.38 5.39 -18.42
CA SER A 260 1.62 4.99 -19.08
C SER A 260 2.82 5.25 -18.17
N LYS A 261 3.87 4.45 -18.30
CA LYS A 261 5.13 4.70 -17.58
C LYS A 261 5.71 6.09 -17.85
N GLU A 262 5.57 6.61 -19.08
CA GLU A 262 6.07 7.94 -19.43
C GLU A 262 5.34 9.05 -18.65
N ALA A 263 4.02 8.91 -18.47
CA ALA A 263 3.23 9.86 -17.69
C ALA A 263 3.63 9.83 -16.21
N GLN A 264 3.86 8.64 -15.65
CA GLN A 264 4.39 8.47 -14.30
C GLN A 264 5.76 9.14 -14.16
N TYR A 265 6.68 8.87 -15.09
CA TYR A 265 8.03 9.43 -15.04
C TYR A 265 8.01 10.96 -15.14
N GLN A 266 7.14 11.51 -16.00
CA GLN A 266 6.94 12.94 -16.09
C GLN A 266 6.42 13.53 -14.78
N VAL A 267 5.38 12.96 -14.18
CA VAL A 267 4.80 13.46 -12.93
C VAL A 267 5.81 13.39 -11.78
N LEU A 268 6.43 12.23 -11.56
CA LEU A 268 7.30 11.98 -10.41
C LEU A 268 8.66 12.70 -10.51
N SER A 269 9.07 13.15 -11.71
CA SER A 269 10.30 13.94 -11.89
C SER A 269 10.12 15.44 -11.61
N GLN A 270 8.91 15.91 -11.32
CA GLN A 270 8.60 17.34 -11.14
C GLN A 270 8.87 17.87 -9.74
N TYR A 271 10.00 17.48 -9.16
CA TYR A 271 10.44 17.94 -7.86
C TYR A 271 11.74 18.74 -7.97
N ARG A 272 12.07 19.46 -6.89
CA ARG A 272 13.39 20.02 -6.64
C ARG A 272 13.78 19.71 -5.21
N SER A 273 14.93 19.05 -5.07
CA SER A 273 15.54 18.77 -3.77
C SER A 273 16.62 19.78 -3.46
N ASN A 274 16.69 20.20 -2.20
CA ASN A 274 17.65 21.15 -1.68
C ASN A 274 18.11 20.70 -0.28
N PRO A 275 19.26 21.20 0.21
CA PRO A 275 19.72 20.91 1.56
C PRO A 275 18.75 21.35 2.68
N GLY A 276 17.99 22.43 2.44
CA GLY A 276 16.92 22.88 3.33
C GLY A 276 15.57 22.28 2.92
N PRO A 277 14.92 21.46 3.76
CA PRO A 277 13.64 20.84 3.41
C PRO A 277 12.51 21.82 3.08
N ASP A 278 12.55 23.01 3.68
CA ASP A 278 11.63 24.12 3.44
C ASP A 278 11.73 24.72 2.03
N GLN A 279 12.84 24.49 1.34
CA GLN A 279 13.08 24.97 -0.02
C GLN A 279 12.71 23.94 -1.09
N ASN A 280 12.35 22.73 -0.67
CA ASN A 280 11.97 21.65 -1.57
C ASN A 280 10.69 22.01 -2.32
N VAL A 281 10.65 21.55 -3.57
CA VAL A 281 9.46 21.58 -4.39
C VAL A 281 9.06 20.14 -4.61
N LEU A 282 7.86 19.76 -4.18
CA LEU A 282 7.36 18.40 -4.30
C LEU A 282 6.64 18.18 -5.64
N ALA A 283 6.75 16.98 -6.18
CA ALA A 283 5.96 16.58 -7.34
C ALA A 283 4.46 16.60 -7.02
N ILE A 284 3.64 16.99 -8.00
CA ILE A 284 2.18 17.11 -7.83
C ILE A 284 1.51 15.94 -8.56
N LEU A 285 0.86 15.06 -7.81
CA LEU A 285 0.10 13.96 -8.37
C LEU A 285 -1.26 14.43 -8.90
N PRO A 286 -1.67 13.95 -10.08
CA PRO A 286 -3.06 14.03 -10.51
C PRO A 286 -3.91 12.95 -9.82
N MET A 287 -5.19 13.25 -9.61
CA MET A 287 -6.19 12.22 -9.30
C MET A 287 -6.73 11.57 -10.58
N ILE A 288 -7.23 10.34 -10.47
CA ILE A 288 -7.91 9.63 -11.55
C ILE A 288 -9.40 9.50 -11.22
N TYR A 289 -10.24 10.09 -12.08
CA TYR A 289 -11.69 10.03 -11.96
C TYR A 289 -12.31 9.03 -12.94
N SER A 290 -13.40 8.35 -12.57
CA SER A 290 -14.14 7.48 -13.52
C SER A 290 -14.86 8.27 -14.61
N LYS A 291 -15.23 9.53 -14.35
CA LYS A 291 -15.95 10.38 -15.32
C LYS A 291 -15.45 11.81 -15.29
N GLY A 292 -15.59 12.47 -16.43
CA GLY A 292 -15.17 13.85 -16.62
C GLY A 292 -13.74 13.98 -17.15
N LYS A 293 -13.36 15.21 -17.50
CA LYS A 293 -12.02 15.52 -17.98
C LYS A 293 -11.02 15.33 -16.82
N GLN A 294 -9.99 14.51 -17.01
CA GLN A 294 -8.85 14.47 -16.10
C GLN A 294 -8.09 15.79 -16.22
N ASN A 295 -7.55 16.29 -15.12
CA ASN A 295 -6.62 17.40 -15.22
C ASN A 295 -5.29 16.86 -15.80
N PRO A 296 -4.69 17.54 -16.79
CA PRO A 296 -3.37 17.15 -17.26
C PRO A 296 -2.36 17.25 -16.10
N PRO A 297 -1.25 16.48 -16.11
CA PRO A 297 -0.15 16.63 -15.15
C PRO A 297 0.27 18.09 -14.93
N GLN A 298 0.53 18.50 -13.68
CA GLN A 298 0.97 19.87 -13.40
C GLN A 298 2.46 20.03 -13.64
N ASN A 299 2.85 20.45 -14.84
CA ASN A 299 4.23 20.85 -15.06
C ASN A 299 4.56 22.08 -14.20
N ARG A 300 5.31 21.88 -13.11
CA ARG A 300 6.00 22.99 -12.46
C ARG A 300 7.06 23.48 -13.44
N SER A 301 6.78 24.59 -14.12
CA SER A 301 7.68 25.22 -15.10
C SER A 301 9.11 25.16 -14.59
N SER A 302 9.98 24.43 -15.29
CA SER A 302 11.41 24.48 -15.04
C SER A 302 11.86 25.88 -15.41
N SER A 303 12.37 26.64 -14.44
CA SER A 303 13.18 27.83 -14.72
C SER A 303 14.52 27.48 -15.38
N MET A 304 14.56 26.43 -16.20
CA MET A 304 15.71 26.00 -17.00
C MET A 304 15.21 25.61 -18.38
N ASN A 305 15.85 26.20 -19.39
CA ASN A 305 15.77 25.88 -20.81
C ASN A 305 15.94 24.38 -21.08
N ARG A 306 14.87 23.61 -20.91
CA ARG A 306 14.64 22.42 -21.72
C ARG A 306 13.53 22.83 -22.68
N GLU A 307 13.82 22.76 -23.97
CA GLU A 307 12.81 22.87 -25.02
C GLU A 307 11.55 22.13 -24.57
N PRO A 308 10.37 22.76 -24.61
CA PRO A 308 9.13 22.06 -24.29
C PRO A 308 9.08 20.84 -25.22
N VAL A 309 9.18 19.64 -24.65
CA VAL A 309 8.91 18.43 -25.42
C VAL A 309 7.42 18.50 -25.72
N ASP A 310 7.09 18.83 -26.96
CA ASP A 310 5.73 18.88 -27.48
C ASP A 310 5.25 17.43 -27.62
N ILE A 311 4.97 16.79 -26.47
CA ILE A 311 4.37 15.46 -26.42
C ILE A 311 2.88 15.70 -26.55
N LEU A 312 2.35 15.37 -27.72
CA LEU A 312 0.92 15.27 -27.98
C LEU A 312 0.33 14.31 -26.94
N VAL A 313 -0.31 14.87 -25.91
CA VAL A 313 -1.09 14.12 -24.93
C VAL A 313 -2.32 13.58 -25.66
N GLU A 314 -2.21 12.39 -26.25
CA GLU A 314 -3.29 11.77 -27.02
C GLU A 314 -4.58 11.62 -26.21
N PRO A 315 -5.77 11.87 -26.76
CA PRO A 315 -7.06 11.75 -26.05
C PRO A 315 -7.38 10.39 -25.38
N ARG A 316 -6.52 9.38 -25.54
CA ARG A 316 -6.63 8.05 -24.94
C ARG A 316 -6.34 8.01 -23.44
N TYR A 317 -5.82 9.09 -22.84
CA TYR A 317 -5.57 9.23 -21.40
C TYR A 317 -6.83 9.24 -20.49
N LEU A 318 -8.03 8.97 -21.02
CA LEU A 318 -9.30 9.33 -20.39
C LEU A 318 -10.38 8.24 -20.39
N LYS A 319 -10.09 7.00 -20.79
CA LYS A 319 -11.14 5.96 -20.79
C LYS A 319 -10.94 4.97 -19.63
N PRO A 320 -11.81 4.99 -18.60
CA PRO A 320 -12.05 3.80 -17.81
C PRO A 320 -12.40 2.66 -18.77
N VAL A 321 -11.82 1.49 -18.55
CA VAL A 321 -12.22 0.29 -19.28
C VAL A 321 -13.62 -0.09 -18.79
N GLU A 322 -14.60 -0.06 -19.70
CA GLU A 322 -15.95 -0.58 -19.47
C GLU A 322 -15.94 -2.07 -19.10
#